data_AF-A0A6G0W9S5-F1
#
_entry.id   AF-A0A6G0W9S5-F1
#
_cell.length_a   1.000
_cell.length_b   1.000
_cell.length_c   1.000
_cell.angle_alpha   90.00
_cell.angle_beta   90.00
_cell.angle_gamma   90.00
#
_symmetry.space_group_name_H-M   'P 1'
#
loop_
_entity.id
_entity.type
_entity.pdbx_description
1 polymer ?
#
loop_
_entity_poly.entity_id
_entity_poly.type
_entity_poly.pdbx_seq_one_letter_code
_entity_poly.pdbx_strand_id
1 'polypeptide(L)'
;YKRNPKSGKIINKPEGPDVYNGVVIDYKGKDVSKSNFLKIITSDQEAMQSIGTGKIVRGEQNDKICIIFVAHGTTRLFGFPDDFLFTDELNDAFNSMHGNGTYEEVKFCC
;
A
#
# COMPACT_ATOMS: atom_id res chain seq x y z
N TYR A 1 3.13 -20.02 20.39
CA TYR A 1 4.55 -19.68 20.59
C TYR A 1 4.83 -18.28 20.06
N LYS A 2 5.46 -17.40 20.86
CA LYS A 2 5.88 -16.08 20.41
C LYS A 2 7.18 -16.24 19.60
N ARG A 3 7.08 -16.17 18.28
CA ARG A 3 8.19 -16.48 17.35
C ARG A 3 9.25 -15.36 17.23
N ASN A 4 8.93 -14.13 17.63
CA ASN A 4 9.89 -13.02 17.55
C ASN A 4 10.75 -12.96 18.84
N PRO A 5 12.07 -13.23 18.77
CA PRO A 5 12.95 -13.20 19.94
C PRO A 5 13.25 -11.77 20.42
N LYS A 6 13.07 -10.74 19.57
CA LYS A 6 13.22 -9.32 19.91
C LYS A 6 11.86 -8.63 19.81
N SER A 7 11.00 -8.91 20.79
CA SER A 7 9.62 -8.40 20.82
C SER A 7 9.56 -6.88 20.60
N GLY A 8 8.71 -6.45 19.66
CA GLY A 8 8.54 -5.03 19.33
C GLY A 8 9.58 -4.46 18.37
N LYS A 9 10.56 -5.25 17.92
CA LYS A 9 11.55 -4.84 16.93
C LYS A 9 11.41 -5.64 15.64
N ILE A 10 11.67 -4.99 14.51
CA ILE A 10 11.82 -5.64 13.19
C ILE A 10 13.19 -5.27 12.65
N ILE A 11 13.91 -6.27 12.12
CA ILE A 11 15.27 -6.13 11.61
C ILE A 11 15.29 -6.57 10.14
N ASN A 12 15.76 -5.71 9.24
CA ASN A 12 15.76 -5.98 7.78
C ASN A 12 17.12 -6.42 7.21
N LYS A 13 18.15 -6.57 8.05
CA LYS A 13 19.46 -7.11 7.66
C LYS A 13 20.20 -7.70 8.87
N PRO A 14 21.14 -8.66 8.69
CA PRO A 14 21.97 -9.15 9.78
C PRO A 14 22.58 -8.00 10.58
N GLU A 15 22.45 -8.06 11.91
CA GLU A 15 22.97 -7.04 12.85
C GLU A 15 22.48 -5.60 12.54
N GLY A 16 21.37 -5.47 11.82
CA GLY A 16 20.79 -4.18 11.46
C GLY A 16 20.09 -3.47 12.63
N PRO A 17 19.79 -2.17 12.46
CA PRO A 17 18.97 -1.43 13.40
C PRO A 17 17.51 -1.91 13.39
N ASP A 18 16.76 -1.51 14.41
CA ASP A 18 15.30 -1.64 14.41
C ASP A 18 14.69 -0.69 13.37
N VAL A 19 13.94 -1.24 12.43
CA VAL A 19 13.24 -0.49 11.39
C VAL A 19 11.75 -0.32 11.68
N TYR A 20 11.25 -0.87 12.79
CA TYR A 20 9.83 -0.76 13.17
C TYR A 20 9.54 0.51 13.97
N ASN A 21 10.49 0.96 14.77
CA ASN A 21 10.30 2.15 15.59
C ASN A 21 10.02 3.39 14.71
N GLY A 22 8.93 4.10 15.02
CA GLY A 22 8.51 5.29 14.27
C GLY A 22 7.72 4.99 12.98
N VAL A 23 7.50 3.73 12.61
CA VAL A 23 6.63 3.39 11.48
C VAL A 23 5.20 3.85 11.77
N VAL A 24 4.66 4.67 10.89
CA VAL A 24 3.24 5.04 10.91
C VAL A 24 2.44 3.87 10.33
N ILE A 25 1.47 3.37 11.11
CA ILE A 25 0.65 2.23 10.72
C ILE A 25 -0.74 2.75 10.39
N ASP A 26 -0.93 3.16 9.14
CA ASP A 26 -2.22 3.65 8.65
C ASP A 26 -3.24 2.50 8.52
N TYR A 27 -2.80 1.35 8.03
CA TYR A 27 -3.62 0.15 7.83
C TYR A 27 -2.90 -1.10 8.36
N LYS A 28 -3.63 -1.99 9.03
CA LYS A 28 -3.08 -3.21 9.63
C LYS A 28 -4.07 -4.37 9.63
N GLY A 29 -3.55 -5.59 9.66
CA GLY A 29 -4.38 -6.80 9.70
C GLY A 29 -5.36 -6.82 8.53
N LYS A 30 -6.66 -7.01 8.83
CA LYS A 30 -7.74 -7.07 7.84
C LYS A 30 -7.87 -5.82 6.96
N ASP A 31 -7.35 -4.67 7.40
CA ASP A 31 -7.44 -3.43 6.62
C ASP A 31 -6.44 -3.43 5.44
N VAL A 32 -5.44 -4.32 5.47
CA VAL A 32 -4.49 -4.55 4.38
C VAL A 32 -5.17 -5.47 3.35
N SER A 33 -6.01 -4.90 2.50
CA SER A 33 -6.74 -5.60 1.44
C SER A 33 -6.56 -4.92 0.09
N LYS A 34 -6.76 -5.68 -1.00
CA LYS A 34 -6.68 -5.12 -2.36
C LYS A 34 -7.69 -4.00 -2.57
N SER A 35 -8.90 -4.16 -2.03
CA SER A 35 -9.99 -3.17 -2.19
C SER A 35 -9.61 -1.84 -1.54
N ASN A 36 -9.04 -1.90 -0.33
CA ASN A 36 -8.59 -0.69 0.36
C ASN A 36 -7.40 -0.08 -0.35
N PHE A 37 -6.44 -0.88 -0.80
CA PHE A 37 -5.28 -0.39 -1.56
C PHE A 37 -5.71 0.39 -2.82
N LEU A 38 -6.64 -0.15 -3.60
CA LEU A 38 -7.16 0.54 -4.80
C LEU A 38 -7.83 1.86 -4.42
N LYS A 39 -8.72 1.88 -3.43
CA LYS A 39 -9.37 3.10 -2.91
C LYS A 39 -8.38 4.15 -2.42
N ILE A 40 -7.31 3.71 -1.75
CA ILE A 40 -6.24 4.58 -1.25
C ILE A 40 -5.54 5.30 -2.39
N ILE A 41 -5.15 4.58 -3.46
CA ILE A 41 -4.41 5.19 -4.57
C ILE A 41 -5.32 6.01 -5.48
N THR A 42 -6.60 5.67 -5.59
CA THR A 42 -7.61 6.44 -6.35
C THR A 42 -8.25 7.57 -5.56
N SER A 43 -7.71 7.94 -4.40
CA SER A 43 -8.17 9.06 -3.57
C SER A 43 -9.63 8.96 -3.05
N ASP A 44 -10.15 7.76 -2.81
CA ASP A 44 -11.52 7.55 -2.31
C ASP A 44 -11.61 7.78 -0.79
N GLN A 45 -11.72 9.05 -0.39
CA GLN A 45 -11.73 9.46 1.01
C GLN A 45 -12.98 8.96 1.76
N GLU A 46 -14.13 8.97 1.10
CA GLU A 46 -15.40 8.59 1.71
C GLU A 46 -15.42 7.10 2.07
N ALA A 47 -14.94 6.23 1.17
CA ALA A 47 -14.87 4.80 1.45
C ALA A 47 -13.83 4.44 2.52
N MET A 48 -12.78 5.25 2.67
CA MET A 48 -11.69 4.98 3.61
C MET A 48 -11.84 5.64 4.98
N GLN A 49 -12.79 6.58 5.17
CA GLN A 49 -12.90 7.41 6.39
C GLN A 49 -12.99 6.63 7.72
N SER A 50 -13.53 5.40 7.69
CA SER A 50 -13.73 4.54 8.86
C SER A 50 -12.82 3.30 8.89
N ILE A 51 -11.81 3.25 8.03
CA ILE A 51 -10.88 2.12 7.88
C ILE A 51 -9.47 2.60 8.23
N GLY A 52 -8.78 1.89 9.12
CA GLY A 52 -7.45 2.30 9.56
C GLY A 52 -7.43 3.73 10.11
N THR A 53 -6.48 4.54 9.66
CA THR A 53 -6.44 5.99 9.93
C THR A 53 -7.28 6.82 8.94
N GLY A 54 -7.82 6.20 7.90
CA GLY A 54 -8.50 6.88 6.79
C GLY A 54 -7.59 7.68 5.86
N LYS A 55 -6.26 7.53 6.01
CA LYS A 55 -5.30 8.23 5.17
C LYS A 55 -5.26 7.64 3.76
N ILE A 56 -5.49 8.49 2.77
CA ILE A 56 -5.44 8.14 1.35
C ILE A 56 -4.30 8.89 0.65
N VAL A 57 -4.00 8.52 -0.59
CA VAL A 57 -3.25 9.41 -1.49
C VAL A 57 -4.18 10.58 -1.82
N ARG A 58 -3.71 11.82 -1.63
CA ARG A 58 -4.39 13.04 -2.09
C ARG A 58 -3.51 13.66 -3.16
N GLY A 59 -3.54 13.05 -4.34
CA GLY A 59 -2.66 13.46 -5.43
C GLY A 59 -3.25 14.62 -6.22
N GLU A 60 -2.42 15.60 -6.54
CA GLU A 60 -2.72 16.72 -7.44
C GLU A 60 -1.85 16.67 -8.70
N GLN A 61 -2.14 17.51 -9.69
CA GLN A 61 -1.55 17.46 -11.03
C GLN A 61 -0.01 17.60 -11.08
N ASN A 62 0.60 18.13 -10.02
CA ASN A 62 2.06 18.34 -9.92
C ASN A 62 2.73 17.39 -8.92
N ASP A 63 1.99 16.44 -8.36
CA ASP A 63 2.51 15.54 -7.33
C ASP A 63 3.24 14.35 -7.93
N LYS A 64 4.30 13.92 -7.24
CA LYS A 64 5.03 12.70 -7.55
C LYS A 64 4.72 11.63 -6.53
N ILE A 65 4.11 10.54 -6.98
CA ILE A 65 3.69 9.43 -6.13
C ILE A 65 4.68 8.28 -6.29
N CYS A 66 5.15 7.74 -5.17
CA CYS A 66 5.95 6.53 -5.14
C CYS A 66 5.19 5.43 -4.38
N ILE A 67 4.95 4.31 -5.06
CA ILE A 67 4.29 3.12 -4.50
C ILE A 67 5.33 2.01 -4.45
N ILE A 68 5.58 1.48 -3.26
CA ILE A 68 6.46 0.33 -3.03
C ILE A 68 5.60 -0.83 -2.54
N PHE A 69 5.57 -1.91 -3.31
CA PHE A 69 4.80 -3.11 -3.02
C PHE A 69 5.76 -4.27 -2.78
N VAL A 70 5.77 -4.86 -1.58
CA VAL A 70 6.66 -5.98 -1.25
C VAL A 70 5.83 -7.15 -0.76
N ALA A 71 5.58 -8.11 -1.65
CA ALA A 71 4.85 -9.33 -1.32
C ALA A 71 5.19 -10.45 -2.30
N HIS A 72 4.49 -11.58 -2.17
CA HIS A 72 4.49 -12.59 -3.21
C HIS A 72 3.61 -12.14 -4.39
N GLY A 73 3.94 -12.64 -5.58
CA GLY A 73 3.17 -12.41 -6.80
C GLY A 73 3.43 -13.52 -7.80
N THR A 74 2.63 -13.54 -8.86
CA THR A 74 2.82 -14.39 -10.03
C THR A 74 2.38 -13.63 -11.27
N THR A 75 2.45 -14.26 -12.44
CA THR A 75 1.98 -13.68 -13.70
C THR A 75 0.55 -13.14 -13.52
N ARG A 76 0.41 -11.82 -13.73
CA ARG A 76 -0.85 -11.07 -13.68
C ARG A 76 -1.52 -10.92 -12.31
N LEU A 77 -0.79 -11.16 -11.21
CA LEU A 77 -1.38 -11.16 -9.87
C LEU A 77 -0.39 -10.77 -8.76
N PHE A 78 -0.84 -9.95 -7.83
CA PHE A 78 -0.13 -9.56 -6.61
C PHE A 78 -0.85 -10.09 -5.37
N GLY A 79 -0.09 -10.61 -4.41
CA GLY A 79 -0.62 -11.18 -3.17
C GLY A 79 -0.93 -10.14 -2.11
N PHE A 80 -2.15 -10.19 -1.57
CA PHE A 80 -2.52 -9.59 -0.29
C PHE A 80 -2.64 -10.68 0.78
N PRO A 81 -2.72 -10.33 2.08
CA PRO A 81 -2.82 -11.32 3.15
C PRO A 81 -3.91 -12.38 2.96
N ASP A 82 -5.10 -11.94 2.52
CA ASP A 82 -6.30 -12.79 2.39
C ASP A 82 -6.94 -12.73 0.98
N ASP A 83 -6.28 -12.10 0.00
CA ASP A 83 -6.85 -11.87 -1.36
C ASP A 83 -5.75 -11.63 -2.41
N PHE A 84 -6.14 -11.41 -3.65
CA PHE A 84 -5.26 -11.20 -4.80
C PHE A 84 -5.69 -10.01 -5.65
N LEU A 85 -4.75 -9.09 -5.88
CA LEU A 85 -4.91 -7.99 -6.81
C LEU A 85 -4.50 -8.44 -8.22
N PHE A 86 -5.44 -8.43 -9.15
CA PHE A 86 -5.16 -8.72 -10.55
C PHE A 86 -4.60 -7.49 -11.27
N THR A 87 -3.78 -7.71 -12.31
CA THR A 87 -3.11 -6.60 -13.02
C THR A 87 -4.07 -5.69 -13.79
N ASP A 88 -5.23 -6.18 -14.20
CA ASP A 88 -6.29 -5.37 -14.82
C ASP A 88 -6.91 -4.41 -13.80
N GLU A 89 -7.22 -4.86 -12.59
CA GLU A 89 -7.71 -3.98 -11.51
C GLU A 89 -6.70 -2.86 -11.19
N LEU A 90 -5.41 -3.18 -11.14
CA LEU A 90 -4.35 -2.18 -10.93
C LEU A 90 -4.23 -1.21 -12.10
N ASN A 91 -4.32 -1.71 -13.33
CA ASN A 91 -4.28 -0.88 -14.53
C ASN A 91 -5.47 0.08 -14.61
N ASP A 92 -6.66 -0.38 -14.25
CA ASP A 92 -7.87 0.44 -14.20
C ASP A 92 -7.75 1.56 -13.17
N ALA A 93 -7.15 1.27 -12.00
CA ALA A 93 -6.85 2.30 -11.01
C ALA A 93 -5.88 3.36 -11.54
N PHE A 94 -4.79 2.97 -12.21
CA PHE A 94 -3.87 3.94 -12.80
C PHE A 94 -4.49 4.75 -13.93
N ASN A 95 -5.33 4.13 -14.76
CA ASN A 95 -6.10 4.85 -15.78
C ASN A 95 -7.06 5.88 -15.15
N SER A 96 -7.71 5.52 -14.05
CA SER A 96 -8.58 6.42 -13.30
C SER A 96 -7.79 7.60 -12.70
N MET A 97 -6.65 7.32 -12.07
CA MET A 97 -5.76 8.36 -11.52
C MET A 97 -5.28 9.32 -12.62
N HIS A 98 -4.90 8.79 -13.79
CA HIS A 98 -4.47 9.59 -14.94
C HIS A 98 -5.60 10.46 -15.48
N GLY A 99 -6.79 9.88 -15.70
CA GLY A 99 -7.97 10.60 -16.20
C GLY A 99 -8.45 11.70 -15.26
N ASN A 100 -8.24 11.52 -13.96
CA ASN A 100 -8.59 12.51 -12.93
C ASN A 100 -7.48 13.55 -12.70
N GLY A 101 -6.31 13.41 -13.34
CA GLY A 101 -5.20 14.36 -13.18
C GLY A 101 -4.61 14.40 -11.76
N THR A 102 -4.61 13.27 -11.04
CA THR A 102 -4.21 13.20 -9.62
C THR A 102 -2.70 12.98 -9.42
N TYR A 103 -1.88 13.21 -10.43
CA TYR A 103 -0.42 13.14 -10.34
C TYR A 103 0.27 13.75 -11.57
N GLU A 104 1.53 14.15 -11.41
CA GLU A 104 2.49 14.38 -12.49
C GLU A 104 3.20 13.06 -12.87
N GLU A 105 3.67 12.33 -11.86
CA GLU A 105 4.45 11.10 -12.03
C GLU A 105 4.08 10.03 -10.99
N VAL A 106 3.88 8.78 -11.42
CA VAL A 106 3.74 7.62 -10.52
C VAL A 106 4.89 6.65 -10.78
N LYS A 107 5.66 6.33 -9.73
CA LYS A 107 6.63 5.23 -9.73
C LYS A 107 6.08 4.06 -8.94
N PHE A 108 5.93 2.92 -9.59
CA PHE A 108 5.52 1.67 -8.97
C PHE A 108 6.69 0.68 -8.93
N CYS A 109 7.12 0.31 -7.73
CA CYS A 109 8.18 -0.68 -7.51
C CYS A 109 7.58 -1.89 -6.79
N CYS A 110 7.70 -3.07 -7.39
CA CYS A 110 7.16 -4.33 -6.88
C CYS A 110 8.15 -5.48 -6.99
#